data_AF-A0A819TT03-F1
#
_entry.id   AF-A0A819TT03-F1
#
_cell.length_a   1.000
_cell.length_b   1.000
_cell.length_c   1.000
_cell.angle_alpha   90.00
_cell.angle_beta   90.00
_cell.angle_gamma   90.00
#
_symmetry.space_group_name_H-M   'P 1'
#
loop_
_entity.id
_entity.type
_entity.pdbx_description
1 polymer ?
#
loop_
_entity_poly.entity_id
_entity_poly.type
_entity_poly.pdbx_seq_one_letter_code
_entity_poly.pdbx_strand_id
1 'polypeptide(L)'
;HGSLLEPVVNLLQSFHAEVQYQAMEFIKILMSKDWNDENTAAIIAQLLINCLKDSLNQDKTDIDDDDEEEEVEEDDHEDNNKLIDSLKGGPMPIFIQQAAICKCIRLLTNQRDRFLRLNIVHLLLCVMGNESYPESQRQASLTLHFFVEKYSSVYDVVFEALGEQLFDMFYRDPDGFYSEMNSIQADVCRSNRVNMSSD
;
A
#
# COMPACT_ATOMS: atom_id res chain seq x y z
N HIS A 1 -15.79 -17.37 -6.45
CA HIS A 1 -14.66 -17.44 -5.51
C HIS A 1 -14.03 -16.09 -5.16
N GLY A 2 -14.20 -15.01 -5.95
CA GLY A 2 -13.67 -13.68 -5.60
C GLY A 2 -14.28 -13.04 -4.34
N SER A 3 -15.51 -13.38 -3.97
CA SER A 3 -16.23 -12.77 -2.83
C SER A 3 -15.64 -13.06 -1.44
N LEU A 4 -14.74 -14.05 -1.32
CA LEU A 4 -14.08 -14.37 -0.04
C LEU A 4 -12.71 -13.72 0.09
N LEU A 5 -12.12 -13.21 -1.00
CA LEU A 5 -10.78 -12.63 -0.99
C LEU A 5 -10.80 -11.17 -0.52
N GLU A 6 -11.86 -10.45 -0.88
CA GLU A 6 -12.04 -9.05 -0.49
C GLU A 6 -12.16 -8.87 1.03
N PRO A 7 -12.98 -9.65 1.77
CA PRO A 7 -12.96 -9.60 3.24
C PRO A 7 -11.58 -9.85 3.85
N VAL A 8 -10.80 -10.77 3.28
CA VAL A 8 -9.46 -11.11 3.78
C VAL A 8 -8.49 -9.95 3.58
N VAL A 9 -8.51 -9.30 2.41
CA VAL A 9 -7.68 -8.11 2.17
C VAL A 9 -8.14 -6.95 3.06
N ASN A 10 -9.44 -6.79 3.28
CA ASN A 10 -10.00 -5.78 4.18
C ASN A 10 -9.57 -5.98 5.64
N LEU A 11 -9.20 -7.19 6.07
CA LEU A 11 -8.63 -7.41 7.41
C LEU A 11 -7.27 -6.72 7.60
N LEU A 12 -6.54 -6.38 6.53
CA LEU A 12 -5.34 -5.54 6.63
C LEU A 12 -5.66 -4.11 7.10
N GLN A 13 -6.92 -3.70 6.98
CA GLN A 13 -7.46 -2.43 7.49
C GLN A 13 -7.96 -2.55 8.95
N SER A 14 -7.62 -3.61 9.68
CA SER A 14 -7.97 -3.75 11.10
C SER A 14 -7.01 -2.97 12.01
N PHE A 15 -7.53 -2.33 13.06
CA PHE A 15 -6.71 -1.61 14.06
C PHE A 15 -5.84 -2.52 14.91
N HIS A 16 -6.12 -3.81 14.89
CA HIS A 16 -5.41 -4.79 15.67
C HIS A 16 -4.25 -5.35 14.85
N ALA A 17 -3.02 -5.02 15.25
CA ALA A 17 -1.80 -5.52 14.61
C ALA A 17 -1.78 -7.05 14.50
N GLU A 18 -2.38 -7.76 15.46
CA GLU A 18 -2.53 -9.22 15.39
C GLU A 18 -3.45 -9.65 14.24
N VAL A 19 -4.59 -8.98 14.04
CA VAL A 19 -5.51 -9.27 12.92
C VAL A 19 -4.82 -8.99 11.59
N GLN A 20 -4.09 -7.88 11.48
CA GLN A 20 -3.29 -7.57 10.29
C GLN A 20 -2.24 -8.66 10.03
N TYR A 21 -1.53 -9.10 11.06
CA TYR A 21 -0.51 -10.13 10.95
C TYR A 21 -1.11 -11.46 10.46
N GLN A 22 -2.22 -11.90 11.05
CA GLN A 22 -2.91 -13.12 10.63
C GLN A 22 -3.44 -13.01 9.19
N ALA A 23 -3.98 -11.85 8.80
CA ALA A 23 -4.40 -11.59 7.44
C ALA A 23 -3.23 -11.65 6.44
N MET A 24 -2.07 -11.06 6.78
CA MET A 24 -0.86 -11.13 5.95
C MET A 24 -0.37 -12.57 5.74
N GLU A 25 -0.30 -13.36 6.81
CA GLU A 25 0.12 -14.76 6.69
C GLU A 25 -0.89 -15.59 5.89
N PHE A 26 -2.19 -15.32 6.05
CA PHE A 26 -3.22 -16.00 5.24
C PHE A 26 -3.12 -15.62 3.76
N ILE A 27 -2.97 -14.34 3.43
CA ILE A 27 -2.76 -13.86 2.05
C ILE A 27 -1.51 -14.50 1.44
N LYS A 28 -0.42 -14.59 2.20
CA LYS A 28 0.82 -15.24 1.77
C LYS A 28 0.64 -16.72 1.46
N ILE A 29 -0.18 -17.44 2.25
CA ILE A 29 -0.55 -18.83 1.97
C ILE A 29 -1.37 -18.91 0.68
N LEU A 30 -2.39 -18.05 0.52
CA LEU A 30 -3.23 -18.01 -0.68
C LEU A 30 -2.43 -17.72 -1.96
N MET A 31 -1.39 -16.89 -1.86
CA MET A 31 -0.52 -16.55 -2.98
C MET A 31 0.68 -17.50 -3.15
N SER A 32 0.77 -18.57 -2.33
CA SER A 32 1.79 -19.60 -2.46
C SER A 32 1.52 -20.54 -3.64
N LYS A 33 2.57 -21.09 -4.25
CA LYS A 33 2.45 -21.93 -5.47
C LYS A 33 1.56 -23.16 -5.28
N ASP A 34 1.41 -23.64 -4.05
CA ASP A 34 0.65 -24.86 -3.74
C ASP A 34 -0.86 -24.64 -3.72
N TRP A 35 -1.32 -23.39 -3.55
CA TRP A 35 -2.73 -23.02 -3.40
C TRP A 35 -3.23 -22.06 -4.47
N ASN A 36 -2.31 -21.40 -5.17
CA ASN A 36 -2.61 -20.29 -6.04
C ASN A 36 -2.99 -20.75 -7.46
N ASP A 37 -4.26 -20.59 -7.82
CA ASP A 37 -4.61 -20.44 -9.22
C ASP A 37 -4.27 -19.01 -9.70
N GLU A 38 -3.92 -18.86 -10.98
CA GLU A 38 -3.49 -17.57 -11.54
C GLU A 38 -4.51 -16.44 -11.29
N ASN A 39 -5.80 -16.81 -11.18
CA ASN A 39 -6.90 -15.90 -10.93
C ASN A 39 -6.90 -15.35 -9.49
N THR A 40 -6.68 -16.19 -8.48
CA THR A 40 -6.64 -15.77 -7.07
C THR A 40 -5.50 -14.78 -6.84
N ALA A 41 -4.29 -15.07 -7.35
CA ALA A 41 -3.19 -14.11 -7.25
C ALA A 41 -3.47 -12.80 -8.00
N ALA A 42 -4.13 -12.86 -9.17
CA ALA A 42 -4.53 -11.66 -9.90
C ALA A 42 -5.48 -10.79 -9.07
N ILE A 43 -6.52 -11.39 -8.51
CA ILE A 43 -7.53 -10.69 -7.69
C ILE A 43 -6.89 -10.09 -6.43
N ILE A 44 -6.12 -10.87 -5.67
CA ILE A 44 -5.48 -10.39 -4.44
C ILE A 44 -4.53 -9.23 -4.73
N ALA A 45 -3.69 -9.33 -5.77
CA ALA A 45 -2.78 -8.25 -6.10
C ALA A 45 -3.52 -7.00 -6.56
N GLN A 46 -4.62 -7.15 -7.31
CA GLN A 46 -5.45 -6.01 -7.72
C GLN A 46 -6.10 -5.34 -6.51
N LEU A 47 -6.63 -6.12 -5.55
CA LEU A 47 -7.22 -5.61 -4.31
C LEU A 47 -6.18 -4.83 -3.50
N LEU A 48 -4.99 -5.39 -3.28
CA LEU A 48 -3.90 -4.70 -2.55
C LEU A 48 -3.51 -3.37 -3.22
N ILE A 49 -3.43 -3.35 -4.56
CA ILE A 49 -3.09 -2.15 -5.32
C ILE A 49 -4.22 -1.11 -5.26
N ASN A 50 -5.48 -1.54 -5.31
CA ASN A 50 -6.62 -0.65 -5.20
C ASN A 50 -6.67 -0.01 -3.81
N CYS A 51 -6.53 -0.79 -2.74
CA CYS A 51 -6.47 -0.24 -1.38
C CYS A 51 -5.34 0.78 -1.22
N LEU A 52 -4.18 0.56 -1.86
CA LEU A 52 -3.07 1.51 -1.83
C LEU A 52 -3.38 2.81 -2.59
N LYS A 53 -4.10 2.73 -3.71
CA LYS A 53 -4.53 3.90 -4.51
C LYS A 53 -5.61 4.70 -3.81
N ASP A 54 -6.60 4.03 -3.22
CA ASP A 54 -7.70 4.67 -2.50
C ASP A 54 -7.15 5.47 -1.33
N SER A 55 -6.18 4.89 -0.60
CA SER A 55 -5.43 5.58 0.45
C SER A 55 -4.71 6.84 -0.04
N LEU A 56 -4.17 6.86 -1.26
CA LEU A 56 -3.50 8.04 -1.82
C LEU A 56 -4.47 9.10 -2.37
N ASN A 57 -5.73 8.72 -2.66
CA ASN A 57 -6.74 9.63 -3.18
C ASN A 57 -7.51 10.35 -2.07
N GLN A 58 -7.74 9.67 -0.93
CA GLN A 58 -8.44 10.27 0.22
C GLN A 58 -7.58 11.32 0.94
N ASP A 59 -6.25 11.19 0.92
CA ASP A 59 -5.35 12.23 1.44
C ASP A 59 -5.43 13.57 0.64
N LYS A 60 -6.05 13.56 -0.55
CA LYS A 60 -6.28 14.79 -1.34
C LYS A 60 -7.58 15.50 -0.98
N THR A 61 -8.56 14.81 -0.38
CA THR A 61 -9.85 15.40 0.00
C THR A 61 -9.78 16.09 1.35
N ASP A 62 -8.96 15.58 2.28
CA ASP A 62 -8.82 16.14 3.63
C ASP A 62 -8.09 17.51 3.70
N ILE A 63 -7.66 18.07 2.55
CA ILE A 63 -7.06 19.41 2.46
C ILE A 63 -8.12 20.47 2.11
N ASP A 64 -9.29 20.08 1.58
CA ASP A 64 -10.31 21.01 1.09
C ASP A 64 -11.65 20.99 1.88
N ASP A 65 -11.87 20.02 2.78
CA ASP A 65 -13.18 19.84 3.44
C ASP A 65 -13.18 20.33 4.91
N ASP A 66 -13.29 21.66 5.10
CA ASP A 66 -13.65 22.30 6.38
C ASP A 66 -15.18 22.50 6.53
N ASP A 67 -16.02 22.05 5.60
CA ASP A 67 -17.47 22.22 5.67
C ASP A 67 -18.20 21.06 4.95
N GLU A 68 -18.81 20.14 5.70
CA GLU A 68 -20.18 19.60 5.48
C GLU A 68 -20.40 18.31 6.30
N GLU A 69 -21.11 18.45 7.42
CA GLU A 69 -21.72 17.34 8.16
C GLU A 69 -22.92 16.80 7.36
N GLU A 70 -22.80 15.67 6.67
CA GLU A 70 -23.96 14.98 6.07
C GLU A 70 -24.56 13.95 7.03
N GLU A 71 -25.83 14.17 7.39
CA GLU A 71 -26.70 13.28 8.15
C GLU A 71 -27.02 12.01 7.33
N VAL A 72 -26.80 10.82 7.89
CA VAL A 72 -27.09 9.53 7.23
C VAL A 72 -28.42 8.95 7.74
N GLU A 73 -29.41 8.79 6.86
CA GLU A 73 -30.65 8.06 7.12
C GLU A 73 -30.40 6.53 7.12
N GLU A 74 -30.93 5.84 8.13
CA GLU A 74 -30.82 4.39 8.34
C GLU A 74 -31.80 3.62 7.42
N ASP A 75 -31.31 2.68 6.60
CA ASP A 75 -32.16 1.76 5.81
C ASP A 75 -31.79 0.28 6.07
N ASP A 76 -32.82 -0.55 6.22
CA ASP A 76 -32.90 -1.70 7.13
C ASP A 76 -32.54 -3.07 6.50
N HIS A 77 -31.41 -3.18 5.79
CA HIS A 77 -30.98 -4.43 5.15
C HIS A 77 -29.51 -4.78 5.40
N GLU A 78 -29.14 -5.11 6.64
CA GLU A 78 -27.71 -5.17 6.98
C GLU A 78 -27.29 -6.13 8.12
N ASP A 79 -27.38 -7.46 7.91
CA ASP A 79 -26.90 -8.42 8.93
C ASP A 79 -25.46 -8.93 8.70
N ASN A 80 -24.92 -8.88 7.47
CA ASN A 80 -23.53 -9.29 7.21
C ASN A 80 -22.54 -8.11 7.20
N ASN A 81 -22.95 -6.92 6.74
CA ASN A 81 -22.09 -5.74 6.78
C ASN A 81 -21.96 -5.17 8.20
N LYS A 82 -22.99 -5.25 9.07
CA LYS A 82 -22.87 -4.82 10.48
C LYS A 82 -21.78 -5.56 11.24
N LEU A 83 -21.58 -6.87 10.96
CA LEU A 83 -20.49 -7.65 11.55
C LEU A 83 -19.13 -7.20 11.02
N ILE A 84 -19.04 -6.91 9.72
CA ILE A 84 -17.83 -6.38 9.08
C ILE A 84 -17.52 -4.96 9.58
N ASP A 85 -18.51 -4.10 9.75
CA ASP A 85 -18.34 -2.74 10.26
C ASP A 85 -18.03 -2.71 11.76
N SER A 86 -18.58 -3.67 12.52
CA SER A 86 -18.18 -3.90 13.92
C SER A 86 -16.73 -4.40 14.04
N LEU A 87 -16.22 -5.13 13.04
CA LEU A 87 -14.81 -5.53 12.94
C LEU A 87 -13.90 -4.41 12.40
N LYS A 88 -14.46 -3.43 11.67
CA LYS A 88 -13.72 -2.26 11.15
C LYS A 88 -13.40 -1.23 12.23
N GLY A 89 -14.16 -1.17 13.32
CA GLY A 89 -13.85 -0.26 14.44
C GLY A 89 -13.75 1.20 14.00
N GLY A 90 -14.76 1.74 13.30
CA GLY A 90 -14.73 3.09 12.75
C GLY A 90 -13.82 3.24 11.51
N PRO A 91 -13.83 4.39 10.81
CA PRO A 91 -12.94 4.62 9.69
C PRO A 91 -11.50 4.55 10.17
N MET A 92 -10.79 3.49 9.77
CA MET A 92 -9.38 3.35 10.08
C MET A 92 -8.58 4.48 9.45
N PRO A 93 -7.68 5.15 10.20
CA PRO A 93 -6.78 6.12 9.63
C PRO A 93 -6.03 5.50 8.44
N ILE A 94 -6.17 6.14 7.29
CA ILE A 94 -5.69 5.72 5.98
C ILE A 94 -4.24 5.22 6.01
N PHE A 95 -3.41 5.87 6.83
CA PHE A 95 -2.01 5.53 7.00
C PHE A 95 -1.73 4.14 7.58
N ILE A 96 -2.55 3.67 8.52
CA ILE A 96 -2.39 2.35 9.11
C ILE A 96 -2.63 1.28 8.04
N GLN A 97 -3.62 1.50 7.18
CA GLN A 97 -3.92 0.61 6.05
C GLN A 97 -2.75 0.59 5.06
N GLN A 98 -2.27 1.77 4.68
CA GLN A 98 -1.18 1.95 3.74
C GLN A 98 0.09 1.21 4.18
N ALA A 99 0.46 1.33 5.47
CA ALA A 99 1.61 0.65 6.04
C ALA A 99 1.45 -0.89 6.00
N ALA A 100 0.29 -1.41 6.39
CA ALA A 100 -0.01 -2.83 6.36
C ALA A 100 0.05 -3.40 4.94
N ILE A 101 -0.53 -2.71 3.95
CA ILE A 101 -0.50 -3.11 2.54
C ILE A 101 0.93 -3.14 2.00
N CYS A 102 1.72 -2.09 2.23
CA CYS A 102 3.13 -2.04 1.82
C CYS A 102 3.93 -3.20 2.39
N LYS A 103 3.74 -3.51 3.67
CA LYS A 103 4.39 -4.65 4.33
C LYS A 103 3.93 -5.99 3.75
N CYS A 104 2.64 -6.16 3.49
CA CYS A 104 2.10 -7.36 2.88
C CYS A 104 2.71 -7.61 1.49
N ILE A 105 2.76 -6.58 0.63
CA ILE A 105 3.37 -6.66 -0.70
C ILE A 105 4.85 -7.09 -0.62
N ARG A 106 5.61 -6.57 0.36
CA ARG A 106 7.01 -6.99 0.58
C ARG A 106 7.15 -8.48 0.90
N LEU A 107 6.18 -9.07 1.60
CA LEU A 107 6.17 -10.50 1.92
C LEU A 107 5.84 -11.37 0.69
N LEU A 108 5.14 -10.81 -0.31
CA LEU A 108 4.67 -11.50 -1.50
C LEU A 108 5.71 -11.53 -2.64
N THR A 109 6.94 -11.88 -2.28
CA THR A 109 8.12 -11.83 -3.16
C THR A 109 8.00 -12.62 -4.46
N ASN A 110 7.23 -13.72 -4.45
CA ASN A 110 6.98 -14.57 -5.62
C ASN A 110 6.04 -13.94 -6.65
N GLN A 111 5.35 -12.86 -6.31
CA GLN A 111 4.35 -12.19 -7.15
C GLN A 111 4.89 -10.88 -7.74
N ARG A 112 6.22 -10.68 -7.68
CA ARG A 112 6.90 -9.43 -8.09
C ARG A 112 6.42 -8.91 -9.44
N ASP A 113 6.37 -9.78 -10.46
CA ASP A 113 6.15 -9.36 -11.85
C ASP A 113 4.71 -8.84 -12.01
N ARG A 114 3.79 -9.36 -11.20
CA ARG A 114 2.42 -8.88 -11.13
C ARG A 114 2.36 -7.47 -10.52
N PHE A 115 3.03 -7.24 -9.41
CA PHE A 115 3.06 -5.92 -8.78
C PHE A 115 3.77 -4.87 -9.64
N LEU A 116 4.85 -5.23 -10.33
CA LEU A 116 5.53 -4.35 -11.28
C LEU A 116 4.59 -3.94 -12.42
N ARG A 117 3.85 -4.89 -13.02
CA ARG A 117 2.81 -4.57 -14.02
C ARG A 117 1.67 -3.69 -13.48
N LEU A 118 1.46 -3.69 -12.18
CA LEU A 118 0.45 -2.85 -11.51
C LEU A 118 1.02 -1.52 -11.00
N ASN A 119 2.22 -1.12 -11.46
CA ASN A 119 2.89 0.13 -11.10
C ASN A 119 3.17 0.32 -9.61
N ILE A 120 3.52 -0.77 -8.92
CA ILE A 120 3.82 -0.71 -7.49
C ILE A 120 4.93 0.30 -7.15
N VAL A 121 5.94 0.47 -8.01
CA VAL A 121 7.05 1.39 -7.71
C VAL A 121 6.61 2.84 -7.69
N HIS A 122 5.77 3.26 -8.64
CA HIS A 122 5.16 4.58 -8.61
C HIS A 122 4.35 4.78 -7.33
N LEU A 123 3.51 3.81 -6.97
CA LEU A 123 2.68 3.92 -5.77
C LEU A 123 3.53 3.99 -4.49
N LEU A 124 4.59 3.18 -4.38
CA LEU A 124 5.52 3.20 -3.25
C LEU A 124 6.25 4.54 -3.15
N LEU A 125 6.69 5.13 -4.27
CA LEU A 125 7.27 6.47 -4.30
C LEU A 125 6.27 7.52 -3.80
N CYS A 126 5.01 7.46 -4.25
CA CYS A 126 3.96 8.35 -3.75
C CYS A 126 3.73 8.20 -2.24
N VAL A 127 3.70 6.97 -1.72
CA VAL A 127 3.57 6.70 -0.28
C VAL A 127 4.77 7.22 0.50
N MET A 128 6.00 7.00 0.00
CA MET A 128 7.22 7.51 0.62
C MET A 128 7.23 9.03 0.73
N GLY A 129 6.65 9.73 -0.24
CA GLY A 129 6.51 11.18 -0.20
C GLY A 129 5.37 11.68 0.71
N ASN A 130 4.57 10.81 1.33
CA ASN A 130 3.47 11.25 2.19
C ASN A 130 3.95 11.56 3.62
N GLU A 131 4.32 12.83 3.86
CA GLU A 131 4.85 13.35 5.13
C GLU A 131 3.87 13.27 6.31
N SER A 132 2.56 13.14 6.05
CA SER A 132 1.54 13.04 7.11
C SER A 132 1.71 11.76 7.94
N TYR A 133 2.37 10.74 7.38
CA TYR A 133 2.24 9.35 7.82
C TYR A 133 3.57 8.58 7.89
N PRO A 134 4.35 8.79 8.97
CA PRO A 134 5.71 8.24 9.10
C PRO A 134 5.82 6.71 8.94
N GLU A 135 4.89 5.94 9.53
CA GLU A 135 4.95 4.47 9.44
C GLU A 135 4.63 3.97 8.03
N SER A 136 3.76 4.68 7.29
CA SER A 136 3.46 4.36 5.89
C SER A 136 4.66 4.66 5.01
N GLN A 137 5.32 5.81 5.19
CA GLN A 137 6.57 6.15 4.50
C GLN A 137 7.64 5.10 4.77
N ARG A 138 7.84 4.71 6.03
CA ARG A 138 8.77 3.67 6.45
C ARG A 138 8.48 2.34 5.75
N GLN A 139 7.25 1.84 5.83
CA GLN A 139 6.93 0.55 5.19
C GLN A 139 7.07 0.61 3.67
N ALA A 140 6.69 1.72 3.04
CA ALA A 140 6.88 1.89 1.60
C ALA A 140 8.35 1.94 1.19
N SER A 141 9.19 2.65 1.96
CA SER A 141 10.64 2.72 1.76
C SER A 141 11.28 1.34 1.88
N LEU A 142 11.00 0.60 2.95
CA LEU A 142 11.48 -0.78 3.12
C LEU A 142 11.01 -1.72 2.00
N THR A 143 9.78 -1.54 1.52
CA THR A 143 9.24 -2.32 0.40
C THR A 143 9.92 -1.96 -0.91
N LEU A 144 10.12 -0.68 -1.20
CA LEU A 144 10.81 -0.24 -2.41
C LEU A 144 12.27 -0.69 -2.40
N HIS A 145 12.95 -0.57 -1.26
CA HIS A 145 14.33 -1.00 -1.09
C HIS A 145 14.50 -2.49 -1.40
N PHE A 146 13.56 -3.32 -0.93
CA PHE A 146 13.56 -4.75 -1.27
C PHE A 146 13.49 -4.99 -2.79
N PHE A 147 12.67 -4.23 -3.54
CA PHE A 147 12.63 -4.35 -4.99
C PHE A 147 13.92 -3.87 -5.65
N VAL A 148 14.46 -2.73 -5.21
CA VAL A 148 15.70 -2.14 -5.73
C VAL A 148 16.90 -3.06 -5.51
N GLU A 149 17.07 -3.64 -4.32
CA GLU A 149 18.16 -4.58 -4.03
C GLU A 149 18.09 -5.86 -4.85
N LYS A 150 16.87 -6.35 -5.12
CA LYS A 150 16.69 -7.63 -5.81
C LYS A 150 16.69 -7.52 -7.33
N TYR A 151 16.34 -6.37 -7.88
CA TYR A 151 16.03 -6.25 -9.31
C TYR A 151 16.69 -5.02 -9.92
N SER A 152 17.71 -5.24 -10.75
CA SER A 152 18.46 -4.16 -11.41
C SER A 152 17.58 -3.23 -12.24
N SER A 153 16.55 -3.76 -12.91
CA SER A 153 15.60 -2.91 -13.65
C SER A 153 14.84 -1.93 -12.76
N VAL A 154 14.53 -2.34 -11.52
CA VAL A 154 13.90 -1.44 -10.54
C VAL A 154 14.92 -0.47 -9.98
N TYR A 155 16.16 -0.90 -9.76
CA TYR A 155 17.25 -0.02 -9.34
C TYR A 155 17.42 1.15 -10.30
N ASP A 156 17.60 0.87 -11.59
CA ASP A 156 17.86 1.91 -12.60
C ASP A 156 16.71 2.93 -12.65
N VAL A 157 15.47 2.43 -12.65
CA VAL A 157 14.26 3.27 -12.68
C VAL A 157 14.13 4.13 -11.43
N VAL A 158 14.38 3.58 -10.23
CA VAL A 158 14.27 4.33 -8.97
C VAL A 158 15.42 5.31 -8.81
N PHE A 159 16.62 4.95 -9.26
CA PHE A 159 17.78 5.84 -9.27
C PHE A 159 17.54 7.06 -10.17
N GLU A 160 17.03 6.85 -11.38
CA GLU A 160 16.67 7.94 -12.30
C GLU A 160 15.53 8.80 -11.73
N ALA A 161 14.54 8.17 -11.09
CA ALA A 161 13.37 8.83 -10.52
C ALA A 161 13.68 9.76 -9.34
N LEU A 162 14.59 9.34 -8.45
CA LEU A 162 14.94 10.09 -7.24
C LEU A 162 16.13 11.03 -7.47
N GLY A 163 17.01 10.69 -8.41
CA GLY A 163 18.32 11.31 -8.54
C GLY A 163 19.30 10.87 -7.46
N GLU A 164 20.60 11.03 -7.74
CA GLU A 164 21.72 10.49 -6.95
C GLU A 164 21.60 10.78 -5.45
N GLN A 165 21.43 12.05 -5.06
CA GLN A 165 21.43 12.44 -3.64
C GLN A 165 20.27 11.82 -2.85
N LEU A 166 19.05 11.85 -3.40
CA LEU A 166 17.88 11.33 -2.71
C LEU A 166 17.88 9.81 -2.68
N PHE A 167 18.32 9.20 -3.79
CA PHE A 167 18.52 7.76 -3.86
C PHE A 167 19.55 7.26 -2.85
N ASP A 168 20.70 7.94 -2.71
CA ASP A 168 21.75 7.53 -1.77
C ASP A 168 21.28 7.54 -0.31
N MET A 169 20.49 8.55 0.08
CA MET A 169 19.89 8.61 1.41
C MET A 169 18.90 7.45 1.63
N PHE A 170 18.01 7.23 0.65
CA PHE A 170 17.04 6.13 0.66
C PHE A 170 17.72 4.76 0.73
N TYR A 171 18.74 4.53 -0.08
CA TYR A 171 19.43 3.25 -0.20
C TYR A 171 20.30 2.96 1.03
N ARG A 172 20.86 3.99 1.67
CA ARG A 172 21.69 3.84 2.88
C ARG A 172 20.88 3.46 4.11
N ASP A 173 19.74 4.10 4.33
CA ASP A 173 18.87 3.84 5.49
C ASP A 173 17.39 3.91 5.09
N PRO A 174 16.84 2.84 4.48
CA PRO A 174 15.43 2.84 4.10
C PRO A 174 14.48 2.86 5.30
N ASP A 175 14.93 2.48 6.50
CA ASP A 175 14.11 2.47 7.71
C ASP A 175 13.95 3.87 8.29
N GLY A 176 15.05 4.63 8.39
CA GLY A 176 15.08 6.01 8.89
C GLY A 176 14.86 7.09 7.84
N PHE A 177 14.83 6.74 6.55
CA PHE A 177 14.75 7.68 5.42
C PHE A 177 13.72 8.80 5.57
N TYR A 178 12.51 8.45 6.03
CA TYR A 178 11.41 9.41 6.19
C TYR A 178 11.73 10.56 7.17
N SER A 179 12.61 10.32 8.13
CA SER A 179 13.01 11.33 9.13
C SER A 179 14.06 12.31 8.62
N GLU A 180 14.80 11.95 7.57
CA GLU A 180 15.83 12.79 6.93
C GLU A 180 15.28 13.58 5.73
N MET A 181 14.12 13.16 5.21
CA MET A 181 13.51 13.71 4.00
C MET A 181 12.86 15.08 4.26
N ASN A 182 13.19 16.06 3.42
CA ASN A 182 12.55 17.38 3.44
C ASN A 182 11.34 17.47 2.49
N SER A 183 10.55 18.54 2.60
CA SER A 183 9.33 18.72 1.81
C SER A 183 9.54 18.76 0.30
N ILE A 184 10.69 19.27 -0.17
CA ILE A 184 11.03 19.26 -1.60
C ILE A 184 11.27 17.83 -2.08
N GLN A 185 12.00 17.04 -1.30
CA GLN A 185 12.27 15.63 -1.59
C GLN A 185 11.00 14.77 -1.49
N ALA A 186 10.13 15.06 -0.52
CA ALA A 186 8.81 14.45 -0.43
C ALA A 186 7.94 14.77 -1.65
N ASP A 187 7.99 16.00 -2.17
CA ASP A 187 7.31 16.38 -3.40
C ASP A 187 7.86 15.68 -4.65
N VAL A 188 9.18 15.49 -4.74
CA VAL A 188 9.81 14.66 -5.80
C VAL A 188 9.24 13.23 -5.79
N CYS A 189 9.05 12.65 -4.61
CA CYS A 189 8.44 11.33 -4.45
C CYS A 189 6.95 11.33 -4.84
N ARG A 190 6.14 12.28 -4.36
CA ARG A 190 4.68 12.37 -4.63
C ARG A 190 4.34 12.67 -6.09
N SER A 191 5.13 13.53 -6.74
CA SER A 191 4.92 13.95 -8.12
C SER A 191 5.53 13.00 -9.15
N ASN A 192 6.18 11.93 -8.68
CA ASN A 192 6.89 11.00 -9.54
C ASN A 192 5.96 10.33 -10.57
N ARG A 193 6.42 10.19 -11.81
CA ARG A 193 5.62 9.63 -12.93
C ARG A 193 6.22 8.36 -13.52
N VAL A 194 7.07 7.66 -12.77
CA VAL A 194 7.62 6.36 -13.17
C VAL A 194 6.47 5.45 -13.58
N ASN A 195 6.65 4.75 -14.69
CA ASN A 195 5.71 3.76 -15.13
C ASN A 195 6.51 2.53 -15.59
N MET A 196 6.37 1.43 -14.84
CA MET A 196 6.96 0.14 -15.17
C MET A 196 5.91 -0.88 -15.64
N SER A 197 4.66 -0.46 -15.87
CA SER A 197 3.63 -1.32 -16.43
C SER A 197 3.77 -1.54 -17.94
N SER A 198 4.77 -0.93 -18.58
CA SER A 198 5.03 -1.04 -20.01
C SER A 198 6.27 -1.88 -20.28
N ASP A 199 6.05 -3.20 -20.33
CA ASP A 199 6.82 -4.17 -21.11
C ASP A 199 5.88 -5.31 -21.54
#